data_AF-J9ZB86-F1
#
_entry.id   AF-J9ZB86-F1
#
_cell.length_a   1.000
_cell.length_b   1.000
_cell.length_c   1.000
_cell.angle_alpha   90.00
_cell.angle_beta   90.00
_cell.angle_gamma   90.00
#
_symmetry.space_group_name_H-M   'P 1'
#
loop_
_entity.id
_entity.type
_entity.pdbx_description
1 polymer ?
#
loop_
_entity_poly.entity_id
_entity_poly.type
_entity_poly.pdbx_seq_one_letter_code
_entity_poly.pdbx_strand_id
1 'polypeptide(L)'
;MLLSSALMLAAVVLVGRLDSEGAIPSHLPLASFPDRIGNWTGVRLPMDKKTRSLLNADGYASVLYTDRPGDPGLLFFSVYYDRQTAEKNIHSPANCLPSSGWAILSHKIVSLPVNGRGLPPVDVNYNVIQKGLEKQLVLYWYQERGHLFANEYRGRIYLIEDALLLHRTDGALVRVSMPVRGSVGQTFRKEVRFLRNLSPLLDRYIPGSSRPVEMAARSGQSDLAGGSHP
;
A
#
# COMPACT_ATOMS: atom_id res chain seq x y z
N MET A 1 -21.54 11.13 -38.63
CA MET A 1 -20.73 9.93 -38.95
C MET A 1 -19.23 10.18 -38.77
N LEU A 2 -18.67 11.27 -39.30
CA LEU A 2 -17.23 11.58 -39.13
C LEU A 2 -16.82 11.85 -37.67
N LEU A 3 -17.62 12.62 -36.92
CA LEU A 3 -17.36 12.90 -35.50
C LEU A 3 -17.39 11.61 -34.65
N SER A 4 -18.37 10.75 -34.91
CA SER A 4 -18.54 9.45 -34.24
C SER A 4 -17.35 8.52 -34.51
N SER A 5 -16.87 8.48 -35.76
CA SER A 5 -15.73 7.65 -36.17
C SER A 5 -14.41 8.17 -35.59
N ALA A 6 -14.23 9.49 -35.52
CA ALA A 6 -13.08 10.12 -34.88
C ALA A 6 -13.06 9.87 -33.36
N LEU A 7 -14.21 9.95 -32.69
CA LEU A 7 -14.34 9.58 -31.27
C LEU A 7 -14.04 8.11 -31.02
N MET A 8 -14.53 7.21 -31.88
CA MET A 8 -14.24 5.79 -31.76
C MET A 8 -12.76 5.48 -31.98
N LEU A 9 -12.13 6.07 -32.99
CA LEU A 9 -10.71 5.89 -33.26
C LEU A 9 -9.85 6.47 -32.13
N ALA A 10 -10.22 7.64 -31.59
CA ALA A 10 -9.56 8.23 -30.44
C ALA A 10 -9.70 7.34 -29.20
N ALA A 11 -10.87 6.75 -28.96
CA ALA A 11 -11.09 5.79 -27.88
C ALA A 11 -10.26 4.51 -28.07
N VAL A 12 -10.17 3.97 -29.29
CA VAL A 12 -9.36 2.77 -29.58
C VAL A 12 -7.87 3.05 -29.42
N VAL A 13 -7.38 4.20 -29.90
CA VAL A 13 -5.98 4.61 -29.72
C VAL A 13 -5.67 4.87 -28.24
N LEU A 14 -6.60 5.47 -27.51
CA LEU A 14 -6.47 5.67 -26.07
C LEU A 14 -6.41 4.33 -25.32
N VAL A 15 -7.32 3.39 -25.61
CA VAL A 15 -7.32 2.04 -25.02
C VAL A 15 -6.02 1.29 -25.37
N GLY A 16 -5.57 1.34 -26.63
CA GLY A 16 -4.32 0.70 -27.03
C GLY A 16 -3.06 1.32 -26.40
N ARG A 17 -3.11 2.60 -26.01
CA ARG A 17 -2.07 3.26 -25.21
C ARG A 17 -2.16 2.88 -23.72
N LEU A 18 -3.36 2.71 -23.19
CA LEU A 18 -3.57 2.23 -21.81
C LEU A 18 -3.06 0.79 -21.60
N ASP A 19 -3.00 -0.01 -22.66
CA ASP A 19 -2.43 -1.37 -22.65
C ASP A 19 -0.89 -1.40 -22.65
N SER A 20 -0.19 -0.27 -22.88
CA SER A 20 1.28 -0.26 -22.83
C SER A 20 1.77 -0.22 -21.38
N GLU A 21 2.24 -1.36 -20.86
CA GLU A 21 2.59 -1.53 -19.44
C GLU A 21 3.77 -0.63 -19.01
N GLY A 22 3.54 0.24 -18.02
CA GLY A 22 4.61 0.96 -17.35
C GLY A 22 5.40 0.04 -16.42
N ALA A 23 6.74 0.10 -16.44
CA ALA A 23 7.58 -0.73 -15.60
C ALA A 23 7.33 -0.48 -14.10
N ILE A 24 6.99 -1.53 -13.36
CA ILE A 24 6.88 -1.50 -11.89
C ILE A 24 8.28 -1.56 -11.28
N PRO A 25 8.65 -0.65 -10.35
CA PRO A 25 9.91 -0.71 -9.65
C PRO A 25 10.10 -2.04 -8.92
N SER A 26 11.34 -2.53 -8.93
CA SER A 26 11.71 -3.71 -8.16
C SER A 26 11.42 -3.50 -6.68
N HIS A 27 10.77 -4.48 -6.07
CA HIS A 27 10.42 -4.51 -4.66
C HIS A 27 10.56 -5.93 -4.11
N LEU A 28 10.67 -6.07 -2.79
CA LEU A 28 10.71 -7.36 -2.11
C LEU A 28 9.29 -7.94 -2.02
N PRO A 29 9.13 -9.27 -2.15
CA PRO A 29 7.82 -9.88 -1.99
C PRO A 29 7.30 -9.68 -0.57
N LEU A 30 6.00 -9.40 -0.41
CA LEU A 30 5.36 -9.37 0.91
C LEU A 30 5.50 -10.71 1.67
N ALA A 31 5.71 -11.82 0.96
CA ALA A 31 6.04 -13.10 1.57
C ALA A 31 7.34 -13.08 2.38
N SER A 32 8.27 -12.14 2.13
CA SER A 32 9.50 -11.96 2.91
C SER A 32 9.42 -10.83 3.95
N PHE A 33 8.20 -10.33 4.27
CA PHE A 33 8.01 -9.28 5.28
C PHE A 33 8.67 -9.67 6.62
N PRO A 34 9.36 -8.74 7.32
CA PRO A 34 10.23 -9.12 8.43
C PRO A 34 9.42 -9.61 9.63
N ASP A 35 9.95 -10.59 10.35
CA ASP A 35 9.41 -11.03 11.64
C ASP A 35 9.83 -10.12 12.80
N ARG A 36 10.72 -9.15 12.58
CA ARG A 36 11.14 -8.17 13.59
C ARG A 36 11.07 -6.74 13.05
N ILE A 37 10.45 -5.86 13.83
CA ILE A 37 10.33 -4.43 13.53
C ILE A 37 10.62 -3.64 14.80
N GLY A 38 11.83 -3.06 14.91
CA GLY A 38 12.29 -2.47 16.17
C GLY A 38 12.25 -3.50 17.30
N ASN A 39 11.50 -3.20 18.37
CA ASN A 39 11.31 -4.11 19.52
C ASN A 39 10.19 -5.15 19.31
N TRP A 40 9.42 -5.02 18.23
CA TRP A 40 8.30 -5.91 17.96
C TRP A 40 8.77 -7.22 17.36
N THR A 41 8.31 -8.34 17.92
CA THR A 41 8.55 -9.69 17.41
C THR A 41 7.25 -10.27 16.85
N GLY A 42 7.32 -10.80 15.65
CA GLY A 42 6.20 -11.18 14.81
C GLY A 42 6.13 -12.67 14.56
N VAL A 43 4.91 -13.21 14.54
CA VAL A 43 4.60 -14.56 14.07
C VAL A 43 3.72 -14.44 12.84
N ARG A 44 4.12 -15.08 11.73
CA ARG A 44 3.30 -15.10 10.52
C ARG A 44 2.02 -15.89 10.75
N LEU A 45 0.91 -15.32 10.31
CA LEU A 45 -0.39 -16.00 10.32
C LEU A 45 -0.74 -16.41 8.89
N PRO A 46 -1.06 -17.69 8.63
CA PRO A 46 -1.50 -18.10 7.30
C PRO A 46 -2.84 -17.46 6.97
N MET A 47 -3.01 -17.03 5.72
CA MET A 47 -4.32 -16.65 5.20
C MET A 47 -5.12 -17.90 4.84
N ASP A 48 -6.39 -17.97 5.24
CA ASP A 48 -7.25 -19.08 4.86
C ASP A 48 -7.50 -19.12 3.34
N LYS A 49 -7.79 -20.32 2.81
CA LYS A 49 -7.95 -20.54 1.37
C LYS A 49 -9.08 -19.70 0.76
N LYS A 50 -10.18 -19.48 1.49
CA LYS A 50 -11.34 -18.74 0.98
C LYS A 50 -10.99 -17.26 0.83
N THR A 51 -10.41 -16.64 1.86
CA THR A 51 -9.95 -15.25 1.81
C THR A 51 -8.88 -15.07 0.72
N ARG A 52 -7.93 -15.99 0.62
CA ARG A 52 -6.89 -15.93 -0.43
C ARG A 52 -7.48 -15.97 -1.83
N SER A 53 -8.46 -16.85 -2.06
CA SER A 53 -9.12 -16.99 -3.36
C SER A 53 -9.99 -15.77 -3.69
N LEU A 54 -10.67 -15.21 -2.69
CA LEU A 54 -11.50 -14.01 -2.85
C LEU A 54 -10.66 -12.78 -3.19
N LEU A 55 -9.55 -12.57 -2.47
CA LEU A 55 -8.69 -11.41 -2.69
C LEU A 55 -7.89 -11.50 -3.99
N ASN A 56 -7.48 -12.71 -4.39
CA ASN A 56 -6.70 -12.98 -5.60
C ASN A 56 -5.48 -12.02 -5.75
N ALA A 57 -4.83 -11.70 -4.64
CA ALA A 57 -3.68 -10.79 -4.59
C ALA A 57 -2.39 -11.48 -5.04
N ASP A 58 -1.47 -10.73 -5.65
CA ASP A 58 -0.15 -11.22 -6.08
C ASP A 58 0.76 -11.51 -4.88
N GLY A 59 0.63 -10.68 -3.84
CA GLY A 59 1.38 -10.82 -2.60
C GLY A 59 0.51 -10.51 -1.39
N TYR A 60 0.84 -11.15 -0.26
CA TYR A 60 0.26 -10.76 1.03
C TYR A 60 1.26 -10.95 2.17
N ALA A 61 1.06 -10.19 3.23
CA ALA A 61 1.70 -10.36 4.51
C ALA A 61 0.64 -10.32 5.60
N SER A 62 0.71 -11.26 6.55
CA SER A 62 -0.12 -11.31 7.74
C SER A 62 0.76 -11.71 8.90
N VAL A 63 1.05 -10.77 9.79
CA VAL A 63 2.02 -10.95 10.88
C VAL A 63 1.46 -10.39 12.17
N LEU A 64 1.40 -11.23 13.20
CA LEU A 64 1.00 -10.83 14.55
C LEU A 64 2.24 -10.44 15.34
N TYR A 65 2.41 -9.14 15.57
CA TYR A 65 3.52 -8.55 16.31
C TYR A 65 3.19 -8.37 17.80
N THR A 66 4.19 -8.58 18.64
CA THR A 66 4.13 -8.30 20.09
C THR A 66 5.34 -7.48 20.51
N ASP A 67 5.14 -6.43 21.30
CA ASP A 67 6.21 -5.57 21.84
C ASP A 67 6.71 -6.12 23.19
N ARG A 68 5.78 -6.63 24.01
CA ARG A 68 6.06 -7.20 25.33
C ARG A 68 5.26 -8.48 25.58
N PRO A 69 5.77 -9.40 26.41
CA PRO A 69 4.98 -10.53 26.88
C PRO A 69 3.65 -10.08 27.49
N GLY A 70 2.56 -10.72 27.09
CA GLY A 70 1.20 -10.41 27.58
C GLY A 70 0.45 -9.30 26.83
N ASP A 71 1.08 -8.59 25.88
CA ASP A 71 0.36 -7.65 25.02
C ASP A 71 -0.67 -8.40 24.13
N PRO A 72 -1.82 -7.78 23.80
CA PRO A 72 -2.87 -8.44 23.00
C PRO A 72 -2.48 -8.74 21.55
N GLY A 73 -1.26 -8.40 21.13
CA GLY A 73 -0.78 -8.51 19.76
C GLY A 73 -1.33 -7.43 18.84
N LEU A 74 -0.52 -7.02 17.87
CA LEU A 74 -0.86 -6.09 16.80
C LEU A 74 -0.75 -6.86 15.49
N LEU A 75 -1.86 -6.97 14.76
CA LEU A 75 -1.89 -7.63 13.47
C LEU A 75 -1.54 -6.62 12.39
N PHE A 76 -0.39 -6.83 11.74
CA PHE A 76 -0.08 -6.23 10.45
C PHE A 76 -0.66 -7.11 9.35
N PHE A 77 -1.36 -6.49 8.42
CA PHE A 77 -1.92 -7.14 7.25
C PHE A 77 -1.73 -6.26 6.03
N SER A 78 -1.23 -6.83 4.94
CA SER A 78 -1.16 -6.16 3.65
C SER A 78 -1.40 -7.13 2.51
N VAL A 79 -2.06 -6.64 1.47
CA VAL A 79 -2.18 -7.30 0.17
C VAL A 79 -1.65 -6.36 -0.90
N TYR A 80 -1.00 -6.93 -1.90
CA TYR A 80 -0.40 -6.23 -3.03
C TYR A 80 -0.88 -6.82 -4.36
N TYR A 81 -1.06 -5.94 -5.32
CA TYR A 81 -1.46 -6.24 -6.68
C TYR A 81 -0.46 -5.60 -7.63
N ASP A 82 0.18 -6.41 -8.48
CA ASP A 82 0.99 -5.93 -9.61
C ASP A 82 0.12 -5.24 -10.65
N ARG A 83 -1.14 -5.68 -10.77
CA ARG A 83 -2.15 -5.10 -11.65
C ARG A 83 -3.52 -5.21 -11.04
N GLN A 84 -4.25 -4.10 -11.07
CA GLN A 84 -5.66 -4.07 -10.73
C GLN A 84 -6.52 -4.18 -12.00
N THR A 85 -7.47 -5.11 -12.01
CA THR A 85 -8.50 -5.32 -13.05
C THR A 85 -9.91 -5.29 -12.43
N ALA A 86 -10.96 -5.45 -13.25
CA ALA A 86 -12.33 -5.54 -12.74
C ALA A 86 -12.51 -6.72 -11.76
N GLU A 87 -11.79 -7.83 -12.00
CA GLU A 87 -11.83 -9.07 -11.22
C GLU A 87 -10.81 -9.10 -10.08
N LYS A 88 -9.81 -8.22 -10.11
CA LYS A 88 -8.67 -8.21 -9.20
C LYS A 88 -8.40 -6.77 -8.75
N ASN A 89 -9.01 -6.33 -7.67
CA ASN A 89 -8.82 -4.98 -7.16
C ASN A 89 -8.74 -4.94 -5.64
N ILE A 90 -8.22 -3.84 -5.13
CA ILE A 90 -8.17 -3.65 -3.68
C ILE A 90 -9.59 -3.40 -3.15
N HIS A 91 -10.06 -4.31 -2.30
CA HIS A 91 -11.33 -4.14 -1.60
C HIS A 91 -11.14 -3.34 -0.30
N SER A 92 -12.05 -2.39 -0.05
CA SER A 92 -12.06 -1.64 1.20
C SER A 92 -12.39 -2.53 2.40
N PRO A 93 -11.61 -2.43 3.51
CA PRO A 93 -11.98 -3.04 4.78
C PRO A 93 -13.36 -2.65 5.27
N ALA A 94 -13.87 -1.47 4.91
CA ALA A 94 -15.22 -1.05 5.26
C ALA A 94 -16.30 -1.97 4.69
N ASN A 95 -16.03 -2.64 3.56
CA ASN A 95 -16.95 -3.59 2.93
C ASN A 95 -16.72 -5.02 3.46
N CYS A 96 -15.45 -5.43 3.66
CA CYS A 96 -15.13 -6.80 4.06
C CYS A 96 -15.34 -7.08 5.57
N LEU A 97 -15.15 -6.08 6.43
CA LEU A 97 -15.27 -6.24 7.89
C LEU A 97 -16.72 -6.58 8.31
N PRO A 98 -17.77 -5.88 7.83
CA PRO A 98 -19.15 -6.25 8.10
C PRO A 98 -19.51 -7.67 7.66
N SER A 99 -19.07 -8.09 6.46
CA SER A 99 -19.29 -9.45 5.97
C SER A 99 -18.62 -10.53 6.83
N SER A 100 -17.60 -10.17 7.61
CA SER A 100 -16.91 -11.05 8.57
C SER A 100 -17.52 -10.99 9.99
N GLY A 101 -18.63 -10.26 10.16
CA GLY A 101 -19.37 -10.11 11.41
C GLY A 101 -18.88 -8.97 12.32
N TRP A 102 -18.05 -8.05 11.82
CA TRP A 102 -17.61 -6.89 12.58
C TRP A 102 -18.52 -5.68 12.35
N ALA A 103 -19.06 -5.11 13.42
CA ALA A 103 -19.75 -3.82 13.38
C ALA A 103 -18.73 -2.67 13.44
N ILE A 104 -18.89 -1.65 12.59
CA ILE A 104 -18.10 -0.41 12.67
C ILE A 104 -18.78 0.52 13.66
N LEU A 105 -18.15 0.76 14.81
CA LEU A 105 -18.67 1.64 15.86
C LEU A 105 -18.34 3.11 15.62
N SER A 106 -17.19 3.37 15.02
CA SER A 106 -16.72 4.72 14.72
C SER A 106 -15.75 4.65 13.55
N HIS A 107 -15.89 5.58 12.62
CA HIS A 107 -14.97 5.83 11.52
C HIS A 107 -14.57 7.30 11.52
N LYS A 108 -13.29 7.56 11.32
CA LYS A 108 -12.77 8.90 11.01
C LYS A 108 -11.48 8.79 10.21
N ILE A 109 -11.02 9.91 9.69
CA ILE A 109 -9.70 10.03 9.06
C ILE A 109 -8.75 10.71 10.05
N VAL A 110 -7.54 10.19 10.16
CA VAL A 110 -6.46 10.78 10.97
C VAL A 110 -5.22 10.95 10.11
N SER A 111 -4.46 12.02 10.34
CA SER A 111 -3.22 12.27 9.63
C SER A 111 -2.03 11.67 10.39
N LEU A 112 -1.28 10.76 9.75
CA LEU A 112 -0.20 9.99 10.38
C LEU A 112 1.07 9.98 9.51
N PRO A 113 2.28 9.97 10.11
CA PRO A 113 3.54 9.89 9.38
C PRO A 113 3.85 8.45 8.93
N VAL A 114 3.03 7.90 8.04
CA VAL A 114 3.15 6.51 7.53
C VAL A 114 3.91 6.40 6.20
N ASN A 115 4.28 7.53 5.59
CA ASN A 115 4.97 7.60 4.31
C ASN A 115 6.51 7.66 4.40
N GLY A 116 7.09 7.50 5.60
CA GLY A 116 8.54 7.55 5.81
C GLY A 116 8.99 8.74 6.65
N ARG A 117 10.30 8.83 6.93
CA ARG A 117 10.85 9.91 7.79
C ARG A 117 10.98 11.21 7.00
N GLY A 118 10.54 12.31 7.60
CA GLY A 118 10.71 13.66 7.06
C GLY A 118 9.70 14.05 5.98
N LEU A 119 8.75 13.18 5.65
CA LEU A 119 7.68 13.48 4.71
C LEU A 119 6.39 13.94 5.44
N PRO A 120 5.52 14.72 4.77
CA PRO A 120 4.27 15.19 5.37
C PRO A 120 3.38 14.03 5.81
N PRO A 121 2.69 14.12 6.96
CA PRO A 121 1.69 13.12 7.35
C PRO A 121 0.62 12.90 6.28
N VAL A 122 0.11 11.67 6.18
CA VAL A 122 -0.91 11.29 5.21
C VAL A 122 -2.17 10.80 5.89
N ASP A 123 -3.29 10.89 5.19
CA ASP A 123 -4.59 10.48 5.68
C ASP A 123 -4.68 8.95 5.80
N VAL A 124 -5.12 8.49 6.97
CA VAL A 124 -5.32 7.08 7.31
C VAL A 124 -6.72 6.90 7.89
N ASN A 125 -7.41 5.83 7.49
CA ASN A 125 -8.68 5.49 8.12
C ASN A 125 -8.45 5.00 9.54
N TYR A 126 -9.30 5.45 10.44
CA TYR A 126 -9.36 5.04 11.82
C TYR A 126 -10.73 4.45 12.07
N ASN A 127 -10.78 3.14 12.35
CA ASN A 127 -12.01 2.42 12.62
C ASN A 127 -11.96 1.74 13.99
N VAL A 128 -12.94 2.02 14.84
CA VAL A 128 -13.22 1.17 15.99
C VAL A 128 -14.27 0.15 15.58
N ILE A 129 -13.93 -1.13 15.64
CA ILE A 129 -14.81 -2.21 15.25
C ILE A 129 -15.13 -3.13 16.43
N GLN A 130 -16.28 -3.79 16.39
CA GLN A 130 -16.73 -4.70 17.43
C GLN A 130 -17.34 -5.99 16.87
N LYS A 131 -17.03 -7.13 17.49
CA LYS A 131 -17.67 -8.43 17.24
C LYS A 131 -17.90 -9.12 18.58
N GLY A 132 -19.16 -9.24 18.99
CA GLY A 132 -19.50 -9.70 20.35
C GLY A 132 -18.90 -8.76 21.40
N LEU A 133 -18.06 -9.30 22.29
CA LEU A 133 -17.34 -8.51 23.31
C LEU A 133 -15.97 -8.01 22.84
N GLU A 134 -15.50 -8.45 21.67
CA GLU A 134 -14.20 -8.06 21.14
C GLU A 134 -14.29 -6.70 20.46
N LYS A 135 -13.41 -5.78 20.87
CA LYS A 135 -13.22 -4.49 20.20
C LYS A 135 -11.81 -4.41 19.63
N GLN A 136 -11.69 -3.89 18.42
CA GLN A 136 -10.40 -3.62 17.79
C GLN A 136 -10.35 -2.18 17.29
N LEU A 137 -9.16 -1.60 17.36
CA LEU A 137 -8.83 -0.43 16.56
C LEU A 137 -8.19 -0.93 15.27
N VAL A 138 -8.59 -0.34 14.15
CA VAL A 138 -8.07 -0.66 12.82
C VAL A 138 -7.63 0.63 12.15
N LEU A 139 -6.36 0.68 11.77
CA LEU A 139 -5.79 1.72 10.92
C LEU A 139 -5.54 1.12 9.54
N TYR A 140 -6.00 1.79 8.48
CA TYR A 140 -5.67 1.36 7.12
C TYR A 140 -5.63 2.50 6.11
N TRP A 141 -4.81 2.31 5.09
CA TRP A 141 -4.68 3.19 3.95
C TRP A 141 -4.35 2.38 2.71
N TYR A 142 -4.52 3.03 1.57
CA TYR A 142 -4.11 2.51 0.27
C TYR A 142 -2.79 3.17 -0.11
N GLN A 143 -1.91 2.40 -0.73
CA GLN A 143 -0.64 2.87 -1.25
C GLN A 143 -0.52 2.43 -2.70
N GLU A 144 -0.62 3.38 -3.62
CA GLU A 144 -0.55 3.13 -5.05
C GLU A 144 0.46 4.08 -5.68
N ARG A 145 1.47 3.55 -6.38
CA ARG A 145 2.41 4.34 -7.21
C ARG A 145 3.06 5.52 -6.45
N GLY A 146 3.28 5.36 -5.13
CA GLY A 146 3.84 6.40 -4.25
C GLY A 146 2.81 7.37 -3.65
N HIS A 147 1.53 7.27 -4.02
CA HIS A 147 0.43 7.99 -3.40
C HIS A 147 -0.16 7.18 -2.25
N LEU A 148 -0.28 7.81 -1.07
CA LEU A 148 -0.95 7.24 0.08
C LEU A 148 -2.25 8.00 0.32
N PHE A 149 -3.36 7.26 0.50
CA PHE A 149 -4.67 7.86 0.70
C PHE A 149 -5.57 7.01 1.58
N ALA A 150 -6.45 7.65 2.34
CA ALA A 150 -7.47 6.98 3.15
C ALA A 150 -8.73 6.62 2.33
N ASN A 151 -9.05 7.36 1.28
CA ASN A 151 -10.33 7.21 0.61
C ASN A 151 -10.21 6.40 -0.70
N GLU A 152 -10.94 5.29 -0.80
CA GLU A 152 -11.04 4.46 -2.02
C GLU A 152 -11.46 5.29 -3.26
N TYR A 153 -12.34 6.29 -3.09
CA TYR A 153 -12.79 7.14 -4.19
C TYR A 153 -11.71 8.11 -4.68
N ARG A 154 -10.81 8.59 -3.81
CA ARG A 154 -9.62 9.33 -4.26
C ARG A 154 -8.65 8.40 -4.97
N GLY A 155 -8.53 7.16 -4.49
CA GLY A 155 -7.81 6.09 -5.19
C GLY A 155 -8.31 5.88 -6.61
N ARG A 156 -9.63 5.82 -6.82
CA ARG A 156 -10.22 5.70 -8.17
C ARG A 156 -9.92 6.90 -9.07
N ILE A 157 -9.89 8.13 -8.54
CA ILE A 157 -9.52 9.32 -9.32
C ILE A 157 -8.04 9.24 -9.73
N TYR A 158 -7.15 8.90 -8.81
CA TYR A 158 -5.73 8.69 -9.12
C TYR A 158 -5.51 7.51 -10.07
N LEU A 159 -6.28 6.42 -9.95
CA LEU A 159 -6.23 5.30 -10.88
C LEU A 159 -6.58 5.72 -12.30
N ILE A 160 -7.57 6.61 -12.47
CA ILE A 160 -7.95 7.13 -13.78
C ILE A 160 -6.85 8.06 -14.32
N GLU A 161 -6.38 9.02 -13.52
CA GLU A 161 -5.31 9.95 -13.91
C GLU A 161 -3.99 9.22 -14.24
N ASP A 162 -3.60 8.24 -13.42
CA ASP A 162 -2.35 7.51 -13.56
C ASP A 162 -2.40 6.41 -14.62
N ALA A 163 -3.55 5.76 -14.84
CA ALA A 163 -3.69 4.85 -15.98
C ALA A 163 -3.45 5.61 -17.29
N LEU A 164 -3.93 6.85 -17.38
CA LEU A 164 -3.76 7.73 -18.53
C LEU A 164 -2.33 8.29 -18.67
N LEU A 165 -1.59 8.51 -17.57
CA LEU A 165 -0.29 9.19 -17.57
C LEU A 165 0.94 8.29 -17.33
N LEU A 166 0.79 7.23 -16.53
CA LEU A 166 1.88 6.37 -16.05
C LEU A 166 1.74 4.91 -16.50
N HIS A 167 0.57 4.53 -17.04
CA HIS A 167 0.25 3.17 -17.48
C HIS A 167 0.51 2.08 -16.42
N ARG A 168 0.24 2.39 -15.15
CA ARG A 168 0.38 1.48 -14.01
C ARG A 168 -0.86 1.52 -13.14
N THR A 169 -1.27 0.37 -12.61
CA THR A 169 -2.40 0.23 -11.66
C THR A 169 -2.03 -0.57 -10.42
N ASP A 170 -0.74 -0.81 -10.20
CA ASP A 170 -0.25 -1.54 -9.01
C ASP A 170 -0.55 -0.77 -7.72
N GLY A 171 -0.74 -1.53 -6.65
CA GLY A 171 -1.17 -0.96 -5.39
C GLY A 171 -1.26 -1.96 -4.25
N ALA A 172 -1.23 -1.44 -3.03
CA ALA A 172 -1.39 -2.21 -1.81
C ALA A 172 -2.47 -1.61 -0.90
N LEU A 173 -3.15 -2.49 -0.17
CA LEU A 173 -3.81 -2.14 1.08
C LEU A 173 -2.84 -2.41 2.22
N VAL A 174 -2.65 -1.44 3.10
CA VAL A 174 -1.92 -1.63 4.35
C VAL A 174 -2.87 -1.46 5.51
N ARG A 175 -2.90 -2.42 6.41
CA ARG A 175 -3.76 -2.43 7.60
C ARG A 175 -2.97 -2.84 8.84
N VAL A 176 -3.19 -2.10 9.90
CA VAL A 176 -2.78 -2.46 11.26
C VAL A 176 -4.03 -2.55 12.12
N SER A 177 -4.14 -3.59 12.94
CA SER A 177 -5.25 -3.73 13.88
C SER A 177 -4.82 -4.32 15.21
N MET A 178 -5.36 -3.78 16.30
CA MET A 178 -5.02 -4.21 17.65
C MET A 178 -6.27 -4.31 18.55
N PRO A 179 -6.41 -5.36 19.38
CA PRO A 179 -7.50 -5.45 20.35
C PRO A 179 -7.45 -4.33 21.39
N VAL A 180 -8.61 -3.76 21.69
CA VAL A 180 -8.78 -2.71 22.70
C VAL A 180 -9.00 -3.36 24.08
N ARG A 181 -7.94 -3.48 24.88
CA ARG A 181 -8.00 -4.00 26.27
C ARG A 181 -8.11 -2.92 27.36
N GLY A 182 -7.88 -1.66 27.01
CA GLY A 182 -8.00 -0.50 27.89
C GLY A 182 -8.82 0.56 27.19
N SER A 183 -8.22 1.74 26.96
CA SER A 183 -8.86 2.75 26.12
C SER A 183 -8.44 2.65 24.65
N VAL A 184 -9.31 3.11 23.76
CA VAL A 184 -8.98 3.21 22.33
C VAL A 184 -7.77 4.13 22.13
N GLY A 185 -7.66 5.21 22.91
CA GLY A 185 -6.50 6.12 22.85
C GLY A 185 -5.17 5.48 23.27
N GLN A 186 -5.17 4.56 24.24
CA GLN A 186 -3.97 3.78 24.58
C GLN A 186 -3.58 2.83 23.44
N THR A 187 -4.56 2.17 22.83
CA THR A 187 -4.37 1.27 21.69
C THR A 187 -3.79 2.02 20.49
N PHE A 188 -4.38 3.18 20.15
CA PHE A 188 -3.90 4.06 19.09
C PHE A 188 -2.43 4.48 19.28
N ARG A 189 -2.02 4.84 20.50
CA ARG A 189 -0.61 5.16 20.79
C ARG A 189 0.34 3.98 20.55
N LYS A 190 -0.11 2.73 20.80
CA LYS A 190 0.68 1.54 20.52
C LYS A 190 0.80 1.30 19.01
N GLU A 191 -0.30 1.43 18.27
CA GLU A 191 -0.27 1.31 16.80
C GLU A 191 0.59 2.39 16.15
N VAL A 192 0.48 3.67 16.57
CA VAL A 192 1.33 4.75 16.06
C VAL A 192 2.83 4.49 16.36
N ARG A 193 3.16 3.92 17.52
CA ARG A 193 4.55 3.52 17.84
C ARG A 193 5.04 2.42 16.90
N PHE A 194 4.19 1.43 16.59
CA PHE A 194 4.52 0.41 15.60
C PHE A 194 4.71 1.03 14.20
N LEU A 195 3.78 1.88 13.78
CA LEU A 195 3.82 2.56 12.48
C LEU A 195 5.12 3.34 12.28
N ARG A 196 5.62 4.06 13.29
CA ARG A 196 6.92 4.77 13.20
C ARG A 196 8.11 3.87 12.84
N ASN A 197 8.09 2.60 13.23
CA ASN A 197 9.11 1.62 12.87
C ASN A 197 8.81 0.92 11.54
N LEU A 198 7.52 0.80 11.20
CA LEU A 198 7.04 0.21 9.95
C LEU A 198 7.31 1.11 8.74
N SER A 199 7.00 2.41 8.81
CA SER A 199 7.00 3.32 7.66
C SER A 199 8.32 3.28 6.85
N PRO A 200 9.52 3.31 7.47
CA PRO A 200 10.78 3.27 6.74
C PRO A 200 11.04 1.95 6.00
N LEU A 201 10.29 0.88 6.29
CA LEU A 201 10.44 -0.43 5.68
C LEU A 201 9.48 -0.63 4.51
N LEU A 202 8.33 0.06 4.49
CA LEU A 202 7.25 -0.22 3.54
C LEU A 202 7.66 -0.01 2.08
N ASP A 203 8.47 1.00 1.78
CA ASP A 203 8.91 1.31 0.41
C ASP A 203 9.75 0.19 -0.22
N ARG A 204 10.31 -0.70 0.59
CA ARG A 204 11.03 -1.89 0.09
C ARG A 204 10.09 -2.99 -0.39
N TYR A 205 8.83 -2.99 0.05
CA TYR A 205 7.84 -4.03 -0.24
C TYR A 205 6.69 -3.53 -1.11
N ILE A 206 6.38 -2.24 -1.06
CA ILE A 206 5.33 -1.60 -1.83
C ILE A 206 5.99 -0.51 -2.68
N PRO A 207 6.05 -0.66 -4.01
CA PRO A 207 6.77 0.25 -4.87
C PRO A 207 6.17 1.67 -4.84
N GLY A 208 7.06 2.66 -4.78
CA GLY A 208 6.72 4.08 -4.82
C GLY A 208 6.60 4.64 -6.24
N SER A 209 6.73 5.96 -6.35
CA SER A 209 6.63 6.74 -7.59
C SER A 209 7.89 6.72 -8.46
N SER A 210 8.97 6.05 -8.03
CA SER A 210 10.22 6.04 -8.78
C SER A 210 10.02 5.47 -10.17
N ARG A 211 10.26 6.29 -11.20
CA ARG A 211 10.75 5.81 -12.50
C ARG A 211 12.01 4.95 -12.25
N PRO A 212 12.36 3.99 -13.13
CA PRO A 212 13.62 3.27 -13.02
C PRO A 212 14.72 4.27 -12.73
N VAL A 213 15.44 4.09 -11.63
CA VAL A 213 16.69 4.82 -11.43
C VAL A 213 17.55 4.37 -12.60
N GLU A 214 17.68 5.24 -13.59
CA GLU A 214 18.73 5.10 -14.59
C GLU A 214 20.01 5.13 -13.78
N MET A 215 20.54 3.94 -13.52
CA MET A 215 21.87 3.79 -12.94
C MET A 215 22.76 4.62 -13.84
N ALA A 216 23.26 5.73 -13.31
CA ALA A 216 24.29 6.54 -13.93
C ALA A 216 25.51 5.65 -14.13
N ALA A 217 25.50 4.90 -15.22
CA ALA A 217 26.56 4.08 -15.69
C ALA A 217 27.05 4.72 -16.98
N ARG A 218 28.28 5.25 -16.86
CA ARG A 218 29.21 5.59 -17.95
C ARG A 218 29.08 6.98 -18.58
N SER A 219 29.92 7.89 -18.08
CA SER A 219 30.87 8.63 -18.93
C SER A 219 31.96 9.30 -18.08
N GLY A 220 32.70 8.49 -17.32
CA GLY A 220 34.04 8.87 -16.88
C GLY A 220 35.05 8.51 -17.97
N GLN A 221 35.15 9.31 -19.04
CA GLN A 221 36.34 9.40 -19.90
C GLN A 221 36.18 10.46 -20.99
N SER A 222 36.74 11.65 -20.76
CA SER A 222 37.39 12.47 -21.79
C SER A 222 38.12 13.64 -21.13
N ASP A 223 39.33 13.39 -20.63
CA ASP A 223 40.31 14.45 -20.38
C ASP A 223 41.70 13.81 -20.45
N LEU A 224 42.16 13.49 -21.66
CA LEU A 224 43.58 13.29 -22.00
C LEU A 224 43.75 13.26 -23.53
N ALA A 225 43.95 14.43 -24.15
CA ALA A 225 44.71 14.69 -25.40
C ALA A 225 44.43 16.13 -25.83
N GLY A 226 45.38 17.03 -26.05
CA GLY A 226 46.83 16.95 -26.08
C GLY A 226 47.38 18.38 -26.23
N GLY A 227 48.59 18.60 -25.74
CA GLY A 227 49.35 19.79 -26.08
C GLY A 227 50.06 19.63 -27.43
N SER A 228 50.24 20.73 -28.14
CA SER A 228 51.51 21.13 -28.79
C SER A 228 51.36 22.46 -29.55
N HIS A 229 52.01 23.51 -29.04
CA HIS A 229 53.00 24.42 -29.67
C HIS A 229 53.15 24.45 -31.21
N PRO A 230 53.60 25.57 -31.82
CA PRO A 230 54.73 26.43 -31.40
C PRO A 230 54.35 27.71 -30.67
#